data_AF-A0A183J3J3-F1
#
_entry.id   AF-A0A183J3J3-F1
#
_cell.length_a   1.000
_cell.length_b   1.000
_cell.length_c   1.000
_cell.angle_alpha   90.00
_cell.angle_beta   90.00
_cell.angle_gamma   90.00
#
_symmetry.space_group_name_H-M   'P 1'
#
loop_
_entity.id
_entity.type
_entity.pdbx_description
1 polymer ?
#
loop_
_entity_poly.entity_id
_entity_poly.type
_entity_poly.pdbx_seq_one_letter_code
_entity_poly.pdbx_strand_id
1 'polypeptide(L)'
;MIVMDSFALPVEGTETRVNAQAQAYEYMTTYTEQCEQVGRLEKVIGWYHSHPGYGCWLSGIDVSTQMLNQQFQEPFVAVVIDPIRTISAGKVDLGAFRTYPKGYKPSEEGPSEYQSIPLNKIEDFGVHCKQYYSLDVAYFKSSLDSRLLDSLWNRYWVNTLSSTNLITNSDYVTGQIRDLGEKLEQVETDVARGTGFGLGFDPHDRKTEEKFSKVARDR
;
A
#
# COMPACT_ATOMS: atom_id res chain seq x y z
N MET A 1 3.81 17.89 -1.41
CA MET A 1 3.90 17.79 0.07
C MET A 1 5.31 17.33 0.40
N ILE A 2 5.90 17.74 1.52
CA ILE A 2 7.27 17.36 1.91
C ILE A 2 7.19 16.76 3.31
N VAL A 3 7.50 15.46 3.43
CA VAL A 3 7.59 14.77 4.72
C VAL A 3 9.02 14.92 5.24
N MET A 4 9.19 15.61 6.38
CA MET A 4 10.50 15.89 6.97
C MET A 4 10.87 14.89 8.07
N ASP A 5 9.90 14.46 8.88
CA ASP A 5 10.08 13.51 9.97
C ASP A 5 8.79 12.70 10.20
N SER A 6 8.88 11.60 10.95
CA SER A 6 7.75 10.74 11.31
C SER A 6 7.94 10.14 12.70
N PHE A 7 6.85 9.86 13.40
CA PHE A 7 6.88 9.20 14.70
C PHE A 7 5.76 8.17 14.81
N ALA A 8 6.03 7.09 15.53
CA ALA A 8 5.06 6.02 15.74
C ALA A 8 4.03 6.42 16.80
N LEU A 9 2.79 5.99 16.59
CA LEU A 9 1.74 6.10 17.59
C LEU A 9 1.64 4.79 18.38
N PRO A 10 1.33 4.85 19.69
CA PRO A 10 1.15 3.66 20.53
C PRO A 10 -0.22 3.00 20.26
N VAL A 11 -0.52 2.71 19.00
CA VAL A 11 -1.76 2.09 18.55
C VAL A 11 -1.45 0.89 17.69
N GLU A 12 -2.25 -0.15 17.86
CA GLU A 12 -2.27 -1.26 16.93
C GLU A 12 -3.19 -0.89 15.77
N GLY A 13 -2.59 -0.58 14.62
CA GLY A 13 -3.34 -0.40 13.37
C GLY A 13 -3.82 -1.76 12.90
N THR A 14 -5.11 -2.05 13.09
CA THR A 14 -5.72 -3.25 12.51
C THR A 14 -6.56 -2.83 11.33
N GLU A 15 -6.72 -3.73 10.34
CA GLU A 15 -7.58 -3.52 9.17
C GLU A 15 -9.04 -3.20 9.53
N THR A 16 -9.45 -3.36 10.79
CA THR A 16 -10.80 -3.07 11.29
C THR A 16 -10.88 -1.79 12.15
N ARG A 17 -9.76 -1.18 12.52
CA ARG A 17 -9.70 0.00 13.40
C ARG A 17 -8.52 0.90 13.02
N VAL A 18 -8.85 2.02 12.35
CA VAL A 18 -7.86 3.02 11.91
C VAL A 18 -8.02 4.35 12.66
N ASN A 19 -9.11 4.56 13.41
CA ASN A 19 -9.23 5.76 14.24
C ASN A 19 -8.31 5.62 15.45
N ALA A 20 -7.22 6.39 15.43
CA ALA A 20 -6.37 6.71 16.57
C ALA A 20 -7.28 6.94 17.78
N GLN A 21 -7.31 6.00 18.72
CA GLN A 21 -8.14 6.12 19.92
C GLN A 21 -7.78 7.42 20.65
N ALA A 22 -8.63 7.91 21.56
CA ALA A 22 -8.41 9.18 22.27
C ALA A 22 -6.97 9.35 22.83
N GLN A 23 -6.34 8.26 23.25
CA GLN A 23 -4.96 8.19 23.74
C GLN A 23 -3.91 8.60 22.69
N ALA A 24 -4.12 8.30 21.42
CA ALA A 24 -3.20 8.66 20.36
C ALA A 24 -3.29 10.15 20.00
N TYR A 25 -4.47 10.77 20.08
CA TYR A 25 -4.60 12.23 19.92
C TYR A 25 -3.92 12.99 21.06
N GLU A 26 -4.03 12.49 22.29
CA GLU A 26 -3.31 13.05 23.44
C GLU A 26 -1.80 12.96 23.23
N TYR A 27 -1.31 11.77 22.86
CA TYR A 27 0.10 11.56 22.55
C TYR A 27 0.61 12.49 21.43
N MET A 28 -0.12 12.60 20.33
CA MET A 28 0.24 13.48 19.20
C MET A 28 0.36 14.95 19.64
N THR A 29 -0.56 15.41 20.48
CA THR A 29 -0.57 16.79 20.99
C THR A 29 0.68 17.03 21.84
N THR A 30 0.92 16.18 22.84
CA THR A 30 2.10 16.29 23.71
C THR A 30 3.40 16.16 22.93
N TYR A 31 3.49 15.23 21.98
CA TYR A 31 4.69 15.03 21.16
C TYR A 31 4.99 16.25 20.28
N THR A 32 3.96 16.85 19.67
CA THR A 32 4.12 18.05 18.84
C THR A 32 4.57 19.25 19.67
N GLU A 33 4.00 19.44 20.86
CA GLU A 33 4.43 20.50 21.80
C GLU A 33 5.90 20.32 22.24
N GLN A 34 6.33 19.07 22.49
CA GLN A 34 7.71 18.77 22.84
C GLN A 34 8.67 18.97 21.66
N CYS A 35 8.23 18.68 20.43
CA CYS A 35 9.00 18.95 19.22
C CYS A 35 9.29 20.45 19.06
N GLU A 36 8.30 21.31 19.32
CA GLU A 36 8.49 22.76 19.24
C GLU A 36 9.55 23.26 20.24
N GLN A 37 9.61 22.68 21.44
CA GLN A 37 10.61 23.04 22.46
C GLN A 37 12.05 22.73 22.03
N VAL A 38 12.26 21.76 21.14
CA VAL A 38 13.57 21.40 20.59
C VAL A 38 13.81 21.99 19.20
N GLY A 39 12.98 22.93 18.76
CA GLY A 39 13.13 23.66 17.50
C GLY A 39 12.63 22.92 16.26
N ARG A 40 11.84 21.85 16.41
CA ARG A 40 11.13 21.18 15.32
C ARG A 40 9.76 21.85 15.16
N LEU A 41 9.62 22.68 14.14
CA LEU A 41 8.47 23.57 13.93
C LEU A 41 7.48 23.02 12.89
N GLU A 42 7.82 21.89 12.26
CA GLU A 42 7.01 21.21 11.27
C GLU A 42 5.68 20.73 11.89
N LYS A 43 4.59 20.99 11.17
CA LYS A 43 3.26 20.53 11.57
C LYS A 43 2.97 19.15 11.00
N VAL A 44 1.99 18.46 11.58
CA VAL A 44 1.48 17.20 11.05
C VAL A 44 0.83 17.45 9.69
N ILE A 45 1.24 16.70 8.67
CA ILE A 45 0.75 16.83 7.29
C ILE A 45 0.16 15.52 6.75
N GLY A 46 0.01 14.50 7.58
CA GLY A 46 -0.40 13.19 7.14
C GLY A 46 -0.27 12.12 8.21
N TRP A 47 -0.50 10.90 7.78
CA TRP A 47 -0.37 9.68 8.57
C TRP A 47 0.20 8.57 7.68
N TYR A 48 0.81 7.57 8.31
CA TYR A 48 1.32 6.40 7.60
C TYR A 48 0.92 5.13 8.34
N HIS A 49 0.71 4.06 7.58
CA HIS A 49 0.46 2.73 8.11
C HIS A 49 1.05 1.66 7.19
N SER A 50 1.01 0.41 7.65
CA SER A 50 1.58 -0.71 6.91
C SER A 50 0.50 -1.68 6.45
N HIS A 51 0.65 -2.17 5.22
CA HIS A 51 -0.14 -3.26 4.63
C HIS A 51 0.78 -4.45 4.34
N PRO A 52 0.99 -5.37 5.29
CA PRO A 52 2.00 -6.42 5.13
C PRO A 52 1.54 -7.50 4.13
N GLY A 53 2.15 -7.53 2.94
CA GLY A 53 2.02 -8.60 1.94
C GLY A 53 0.90 -8.42 0.91
N TYR A 54 0.07 -7.38 1.02
CA TYR A 54 -1.08 -7.17 0.13
C TYR A 54 -1.06 -5.83 -0.62
N GLY A 55 0.09 -5.14 -0.64
CA GLY A 55 0.34 -3.99 -1.49
C GLY A 55 -0.11 -2.66 -0.90
N CYS A 56 0.31 -1.58 -1.56
CA CYS A 56 0.05 -0.21 -1.14
C CYS A 56 -1.20 0.34 -1.82
N TRP A 57 -2.31 0.38 -1.08
CA TRP A 57 -3.62 0.91 -1.50
C TRP A 57 -4.44 1.28 -0.26
N LEU A 58 -5.56 1.99 -0.42
CA LEU A 58 -6.44 2.36 0.69
C LEU A 58 -7.70 1.47 0.74
N SER A 59 -7.93 0.81 1.88
CA SER A 59 -9.18 0.10 2.19
C SER A 59 -10.35 1.06 2.40
N GLY A 60 -11.58 0.54 2.49
CA GLY A 60 -12.74 1.38 2.81
C GLY A 60 -12.61 2.14 4.14
N ILE A 61 -11.93 1.56 5.13
CA ILE A 61 -11.67 2.19 6.42
C ILE A 61 -10.58 3.27 6.29
N ASP A 62 -9.53 3.01 5.51
CA ASP A 62 -8.48 3.99 5.25
C ASP A 62 -9.02 5.20 4.51
N VAL A 63 -9.87 4.98 3.49
CA VAL A 63 -10.54 6.05 2.75
C VAL A 63 -11.40 6.90 3.70
N SER A 64 -12.18 6.26 4.56
CA SER A 64 -13.03 6.98 5.53
C SER A 64 -12.20 7.83 6.49
N THR A 65 -11.10 7.29 7.00
CA THR A 65 -10.16 8.01 7.88
C THR A 65 -9.49 9.17 7.15
N GLN A 66 -8.97 8.92 5.95
CA GLN A 66 -8.29 9.93 5.15
C GLN A 66 -9.23 11.07 4.74
N MET A 67 -10.49 10.77 4.39
CA MET A 67 -11.50 11.79 4.11
C MET A 67 -11.77 12.67 5.32
N LEU A 68 -11.89 12.08 6.51
CA LEU A 68 -12.10 12.82 7.75
C LEU A 68 -10.89 13.72 8.07
N ASN A 69 -9.67 13.19 7.96
CA ASN A 69 -8.47 13.97 8.22
C ASN A 69 -8.27 15.10 7.19
N GLN A 70 -8.49 14.84 5.90
CA GLN A 70 -8.47 15.90 4.87
C GLN A 70 -9.54 16.97 5.09
N GLN A 71 -10.67 16.64 5.70
CA GLN A 71 -11.72 17.61 5.98
C GLN A 71 -11.34 18.60 7.10
N PHE A 72 -10.60 18.15 8.12
CA PHE A 72 -10.34 18.94 9.32
C PHE A 72 -8.87 19.37 9.50
N GLN A 73 -7.92 18.74 8.80
CA GLN A 73 -6.47 18.94 8.94
C GLN A 73 -5.76 19.11 7.59
N GLU A 74 -6.39 19.80 6.64
CA GLU A 74 -5.79 20.03 5.33
C GLU A 74 -4.53 20.92 5.42
N PRO A 75 -3.41 20.60 4.74
CA PRO A 75 -3.19 19.47 3.84
C PRO A 75 -2.85 18.14 4.55
N PHE A 76 -3.52 17.05 4.15
CA PHE A 76 -3.27 15.71 4.73
C PHE A 76 -3.00 14.62 3.67
N VAL A 77 -2.01 13.75 3.89
CA VAL A 77 -1.67 12.60 3.02
C VAL A 77 -1.70 11.29 3.79
N ALA A 78 -2.16 10.21 3.15
CA ALA A 78 -2.03 8.84 3.65
C ALA A 78 -0.85 8.16 2.97
N VAL A 79 0.09 7.62 3.73
CA VAL A 79 1.23 6.85 3.20
C VAL A 79 1.07 5.38 3.60
N VAL A 80 1.11 4.48 2.63
CA VAL A 80 1.02 3.04 2.86
C VAL A 80 2.37 2.40 2.52
N ILE A 81 2.86 1.52 3.39
CA ILE A 81 4.13 0.81 3.22
C ILE A 81 3.86 -0.68 3.28
N ASP A 82 4.38 -1.46 2.33
CA ASP A 82 4.37 -2.92 2.41
C ASP A 82 5.79 -3.43 2.74
N PRO A 83 6.08 -3.70 4.03
CA PRO A 83 7.40 -4.16 4.43
C PRO A 83 7.72 -5.56 3.89
N ILE A 84 6.73 -6.42 3.72
CA ILE A 84 6.93 -7.80 3.28
C ILE A 84 7.29 -7.83 1.78
N ARG A 85 6.57 -7.04 0.97
CA ARG A 85 6.92 -6.86 -0.46
C ARG A 85 8.24 -6.16 -0.64
N THR A 86 8.55 -5.18 0.21
CA THR A 86 9.85 -4.49 0.16
C THR A 86 11.02 -5.46 0.27
N ILE A 87 10.96 -6.39 1.25
CA ILE A 87 12.03 -7.39 1.44
C ILE A 87 12.00 -8.41 0.30
N SER A 88 10.82 -8.79 -0.18
CA SER A 88 10.67 -9.83 -1.22
C SER A 88 11.12 -9.37 -2.61
N ALA A 89 10.80 -8.14 -3.00
CA ALA A 89 11.17 -7.56 -4.28
C ALA A 89 12.56 -6.87 -4.26
N GLY A 90 13.12 -6.60 -3.08
CA GLY A 90 14.37 -5.84 -2.93
C GLY A 90 14.24 -4.37 -3.34
N LYS A 91 13.01 -3.85 -3.42
CA LYS A 91 12.67 -2.46 -3.77
C LYS A 91 11.64 -1.97 -2.78
N VAL A 92 11.81 -0.74 -2.29
CA VAL A 92 10.84 -0.11 -1.38
C VAL A 92 9.45 -0.06 -2.02
N ASP A 93 8.49 -0.72 -1.38
CA ASP A 93 7.08 -0.72 -1.76
C ASP A 93 6.34 0.28 -0.87
N LEU A 94 6.04 1.44 -1.45
CA LEU A 94 5.49 2.60 -0.76
C LEU A 94 4.58 3.37 -1.71
N GLY A 95 3.36 3.64 -1.26
CA GLY A 95 2.41 4.50 -1.95
C GLY A 95 2.00 5.70 -1.11
N ALA A 96 1.73 6.84 -1.75
CA ALA A 96 1.18 8.03 -1.12
C ALA A 96 -0.15 8.38 -1.79
N PHE A 97 -1.19 8.58 -0.99
CA PHE A 97 -2.57 8.67 -1.48
C PHE A 97 -3.32 9.85 -0.88
N ARG A 98 -4.26 10.36 -1.67
CA ARG A 98 -5.27 11.33 -1.22
C ARG A 98 -6.64 10.93 -1.73
N THR A 99 -7.67 11.18 -0.93
CA THR A 99 -9.05 10.87 -1.28
C THR A 99 -9.69 12.02 -2.05
N TYR A 100 -10.58 11.71 -2.99
CA TYR A 100 -11.39 12.70 -3.67
C TYR A 100 -12.45 13.29 -2.71
N PRO A 101 -12.78 14.59 -2.82
CA PRO A 101 -13.87 15.18 -2.05
C PRO A 101 -15.23 14.52 -2.34
N LYS A 102 -16.15 14.57 -1.37
CA LYS A 102 -17.52 14.05 -1.57
C LYS A 102 -18.18 14.72 -2.77
N GLY A 103 -18.71 13.91 -3.68
CA GLY A 103 -19.41 14.38 -4.89
C GLY A 103 -18.51 14.67 -6.08
N TYR A 104 -17.18 14.65 -5.92
CA TYR A 104 -16.26 14.74 -7.04
C TYR A 104 -16.16 13.38 -7.75
N LYS A 105 -16.30 13.39 -9.09
CA LYS A 105 -16.03 12.23 -9.94
C LYS A 105 -14.84 12.55 -10.84
N PRO A 106 -13.77 11.74 -10.84
CA PRO A 106 -12.63 11.95 -11.74
C PRO A 106 -13.07 11.84 -13.20
N SER A 107 -12.54 12.71 -14.05
CA SER A 107 -12.96 12.86 -15.45
C SER A 107 -12.40 11.80 -16.40
N GLU A 108 -11.27 11.15 -16.06
CA GLU A 108 -10.69 10.04 -16.83
C GLU A 108 -10.00 9.04 -15.89
N GLU A 109 -10.10 7.75 -16.21
CA GLU A 109 -9.45 6.67 -15.48
C GLU A 109 -7.93 6.77 -15.68
N GLY A 110 -7.21 7.28 -14.68
CA GLY A 110 -5.76 7.14 -14.64
C GLY A 110 -5.39 5.65 -14.61
N PRO A 111 -4.25 5.26 -15.19
CA PRO A 111 -3.77 3.89 -15.11
C PRO A 111 -3.56 3.55 -13.63
N SER A 112 -4.44 2.73 -13.07
CA SER A 112 -4.19 2.10 -11.78
C SER A 112 -2.97 1.20 -11.98
N GLU A 113 -1.86 1.52 -11.33
CA GLU A 113 -0.67 0.69 -11.34
C GLU A 113 -1.07 -0.71 -10.89
N TYR A 114 -0.89 -1.71 -11.75
CA TYR A 114 -1.28 -3.08 -11.45
C TYR A 114 -0.44 -3.56 -10.27
N GLN A 115 -1.13 -3.98 -9.21
CA GLN A 115 -0.52 -4.68 -8.09
C GLN A 115 -1.24 -6.02 -7.92
N SER A 116 -0.48 -7.09 -7.66
CA SER A 116 -1.08 -8.37 -7.23
C SER A 116 -1.78 -8.13 -5.91
N ILE A 117 -3.10 -8.32 -5.85
CA ILE A 117 -3.90 -8.22 -4.62
C ILE A 117 -4.37 -9.64 -4.27
N PRO A 118 -4.19 -10.10 -3.03
CA PRO A 118 -4.73 -11.39 -2.57
C PRO A 118 -6.25 -11.48 -2.73
N LEU A 119 -6.77 -12.68 -2.99
CA LEU A 119 -8.21 -12.90 -3.23
C LEU A 119 -9.09 -12.38 -2.11
N ASN A 120 -8.67 -12.54 -0.85
CA ASN A 120 -9.42 -12.08 0.32
C ASN A 120 -9.49 -10.54 0.45
N LYS A 121 -8.77 -9.79 -0.39
CA LYS A 121 -8.72 -8.31 -0.39
C LYS A 121 -9.20 -7.67 -1.68
N ILE A 122 -9.36 -8.45 -2.75
CA ILE A 122 -9.64 -7.93 -4.08
C ILE A 122 -11.00 -7.23 -4.17
N GLU A 123 -11.99 -7.68 -3.41
CA GLU A 123 -13.33 -7.06 -3.38
C GLU A 123 -13.29 -5.66 -2.76
N ASP A 124 -12.67 -5.52 -1.58
CA ASP A 124 -12.53 -4.24 -0.89
C ASP A 124 -11.73 -3.24 -1.73
N PHE A 125 -10.61 -3.70 -2.32
CA PHE A 125 -9.85 -2.90 -3.28
C PHE A 125 -10.73 -2.42 -4.45
N GLY A 126 -11.48 -3.32 -5.08
CA GLY A 126 -12.30 -3.01 -6.25
C GLY A 126 -13.42 -2.00 -5.97
N VAL A 127 -13.95 -1.96 -4.75
CA VAL A 127 -15.00 -1.00 -4.35
C VAL A 127 -14.42 0.40 -4.09
N HIS A 128 -13.23 0.48 -3.50
CA HIS A 128 -12.69 1.74 -2.98
C HIS A 128 -11.58 2.36 -3.84
N CYS A 129 -11.00 1.64 -4.80
CA CYS A 129 -9.90 2.14 -5.64
C CYS A 129 -10.22 3.42 -6.42
N LYS A 130 -11.51 3.72 -6.68
CA LYS A 130 -11.95 4.93 -7.38
C LYS A 130 -12.15 6.14 -6.46
N GLN A 131 -11.96 5.98 -5.14
CA GLN A 131 -12.22 7.02 -4.14
C GLN A 131 -10.96 7.83 -3.78
N TYR A 132 -9.79 7.41 -4.27
CA TYR A 132 -8.51 8.07 -4.04
C TYR A 132 -7.65 8.04 -5.30
N TYR A 133 -6.54 8.78 -5.26
CA TYR A 133 -5.52 8.78 -6.31
C TYR A 133 -4.13 8.66 -5.69
N SER A 134 -3.22 8.05 -6.44
CA SER A 134 -1.80 7.97 -6.09
C SER A 134 -1.11 9.30 -6.40
N LEU A 135 -0.16 9.67 -5.55
CA LEU A 135 0.77 10.77 -5.75
C LEU A 135 2.11 10.24 -6.19
N ASP A 136 2.78 10.96 -7.09
CA ASP A 136 4.17 10.67 -7.44
C ASP A 136 5.08 10.88 -6.21
N VAL A 137 5.79 9.83 -5.82
CA VAL A 137 6.72 9.86 -4.70
C VAL A 137 8.12 10.13 -5.21
N ALA A 138 8.77 11.14 -4.63
CA ALA A 138 10.17 11.44 -4.84
C ALA A 138 10.91 11.44 -3.50
N TYR A 139 12.16 10.97 -3.53
CA TYR A 139 13.03 10.95 -2.36
C TYR A 139 14.06 12.08 -2.46
N PHE A 140 14.43 12.63 -1.32
CA PHE A 140 15.50 13.61 -1.22
C PHE A 140 16.37 13.31 0.00
N LYS A 141 17.60 13.81 -0.02
CA LYS A 141 18.56 13.70 1.08
C LYS A 141 19.43 14.95 1.11
N SER A 142 19.99 15.27 2.27
CA SER A 142 20.93 16.39 2.36
C SER A 142 22.30 16.03 1.77
N SER A 143 23.14 17.05 1.56
CA SER A 143 24.54 16.86 1.17
C SER A 143 25.36 16.17 2.27
N LEU A 144 24.97 16.33 3.54
CA LEU A 144 25.58 15.63 4.66
C LEU A 144 25.17 14.15 4.67
N ASP A 145 23.88 13.84 4.52
CA ASP A 145 23.37 12.47 4.47
C ASP A 145 24.03 11.68 3.34
N SER A 146 24.24 12.31 2.19
CA SER A 146 24.95 11.71 1.06
C SER A 146 26.36 11.23 1.48
N ARG A 147 27.14 12.11 2.11
CA ARG A 147 28.50 11.77 2.58
C ARG A 147 28.51 10.70 3.67
N LEU A 148 27.52 10.72 4.56
CA LEU A 148 27.38 9.73 5.62
C LEU A 148 27.01 8.36 5.08
N LEU A 149 26.05 8.28 4.15
CA LEU A 149 25.63 7.04 3.49
C LEU A 149 26.76 6.42 2.67
N ASP A 150 27.54 7.23 1.95
CA ASP A 150 28.72 6.76 1.22
C ASP A 150 29.77 6.17 2.17
N SER A 151 29.96 6.79 3.34
CA SER A 151 30.87 6.29 4.38
C SER A 151 30.38 5.01 5.04
N LEU A 152 29.06 4.89 5.25
CA LEU A 152 28.40 3.69 5.77
C LEU A 152 28.57 2.51 4.82
N TRP A 153 28.45 2.74 3.51
CA TRP A 153 28.60 1.69 2.49
C TRP A 153 29.95 0.96 2.58
N ASN A 154 31.02 1.68 2.91
CA ASN A 154 32.35 1.10 3.10
C ASN A 154 32.42 0.03 4.21
N ARG A 155 31.43 0.01 5.13
CA ARG A 155 31.33 -1.00 6.20
C ARG A 155 30.15 -1.95 6.02
N TYR A 156 29.04 -1.48 5.44
CA TYR A 156 27.78 -2.22 5.38
C TYR A 156 27.62 -3.11 4.14
N TRP A 157 28.50 -3.02 3.14
CA TRP A 157 28.41 -3.81 1.92
C TRP A 157 28.32 -5.33 2.17
N VAL A 158 28.94 -5.83 3.24
CA VAL A 158 28.91 -7.26 3.61
C VAL A 158 27.47 -7.72 3.89
N ASN A 159 26.67 -6.89 4.54
CA ASN A 159 25.27 -7.21 4.87
C ASN A 159 24.41 -7.38 3.61
N THR A 160 24.72 -6.65 2.54
CA THR A 160 24.05 -6.79 1.24
C THR A 160 24.36 -8.14 0.58
N LEU A 161 25.55 -8.71 0.82
CA LEU A 161 25.94 -10.01 0.28
C LEU A 161 25.54 -11.18 1.19
N SER A 162 25.36 -10.94 2.48
CA SER A 162 25.00 -11.97 3.46
C SER A 162 23.49 -12.10 3.70
N SER A 163 22.66 -11.30 3.02
CA SER A 163 21.21 -11.38 3.16
C SER A 163 20.67 -12.66 2.50
N THR A 164 19.85 -13.41 3.23
CA THR A 164 19.18 -14.61 2.72
C THR A 164 17.68 -14.39 2.70
N ASN A 165 17.19 -13.74 1.64
CA ASN A 165 15.77 -13.34 1.54
C ASN A 165 14.80 -14.53 1.43
N LEU A 166 15.27 -15.69 0.96
CA LEU A 166 14.44 -16.90 0.82
C LEU A 166 13.98 -17.48 2.16
N ILE A 167 14.80 -17.34 3.21
CA ILE A 167 14.46 -17.84 4.54
C ILE A 167 13.57 -16.81 5.26
N THR A 168 13.89 -15.52 5.14
CA THR A 168 13.13 -14.46 5.82
C THR A 168 11.71 -14.31 5.28
N ASN A 169 11.49 -14.59 3.98
CA ASN A 169 10.21 -14.38 3.31
C ASN A 169 9.50 -15.69 2.96
N SER A 170 9.91 -16.83 3.52
CA SER A 170 9.37 -18.15 3.17
C SER A 170 7.86 -18.23 3.31
N ASP A 171 7.32 -17.66 4.39
CA ASP A 171 5.90 -17.71 4.71
C ASP A 171 5.09 -16.86 3.73
N TYR A 172 5.63 -15.70 3.35
CA TYR A 172 5.01 -14.84 2.34
C TYR A 172 4.98 -15.52 0.97
N VAL A 173 6.10 -16.08 0.52
CA VAL A 173 6.19 -16.78 -0.77
C VAL A 173 5.24 -17.98 -0.80
N THR A 174 5.20 -18.77 0.27
CA THR A 174 4.27 -19.90 0.38
C THR A 174 2.82 -19.44 0.36
N GLY A 175 2.50 -18.33 1.03
CA GLY A 175 1.18 -17.71 1.02
C GLY A 175 0.76 -17.22 -0.37
N GLN A 176 1.67 -16.60 -1.13
CA GLN A 176 1.42 -16.16 -2.50
C GLN A 176 1.17 -17.35 -3.44
N ILE A 177 1.93 -18.45 -3.30
CA ILE A 177 1.70 -19.68 -4.09
C ILE A 177 0.31 -20.25 -3.80
N ARG A 178 -0.12 -20.27 -2.53
CA ARG A 178 -1.46 -20.72 -2.16
C ARG A 178 -2.55 -19.83 -2.77
N ASP A 179 -2.42 -18.51 -2.64
CA ASP A 179 -3.36 -17.53 -3.23
C ASP A 179 -3.44 -17.68 -4.76
N LEU A 180 -2.30 -17.90 -5.42
CA LEU A 180 -2.24 -18.16 -6.85
C LEU A 180 -2.96 -19.46 -7.24
N GLY A 181 -2.81 -20.52 -6.43
CA GLY A 181 -3.54 -21.78 -6.62
C GLY A 181 -5.06 -21.58 -6.55
N GLU A 182 -5.55 -20.86 -5.54
CA GLU A 182 -6.97 -20.52 -5.40
C GLU A 182 -7.48 -19.67 -6.57
N LYS A 183 -6.68 -18.70 -7.06
CA LYS A 183 -7.00 -17.89 -8.25
C LYS A 183 -7.14 -18.74 -9.51
N LEU A 184 -6.24 -19.71 -9.70
CA LEU A 184 -6.27 -20.62 -10.85
C LEU A 184 -7.52 -21.52 -10.82
N GLU A 185 -7.88 -22.07 -9.65
CA GLU A 185 -9.10 -22.87 -9.48
C GLU A 185 -10.38 -22.08 -9.81
N GLN A 186 -10.43 -20.79 -9.42
CA GLN A 186 -11.55 -19.90 -9.77
C GLN A 186 -11.65 -19.68 -11.28
N VAL A 187 -10.53 -19.44 -11.96
CA VAL A 187 -10.50 -19.25 -13.41
C VAL A 187 -10.89 -20.54 -14.14
N GLU A 188 -10.42 -21.71 -13.68
CA GLU A 188 -10.81 -23.01 -14.22
C GLU A 188 -12.32 -23.25 -14.10
N THR A 189 -12.89 -22.95 -12.92
CA THR A 189 -14.33 -23.07 -12.68
C THR A 189 -15.15 -22.14 -13.59
N ASP A 190 -14.69 -20.90 -13.78
CA ASP A 190 -15.35 -19.93 -14.66
C ASP A 190 -15.32 -20.38 -16.13
N VAL A 191 -14.18 -20.89 -16.60
CA VAL A 191 -14.03 -21.47 -17.95
C VAL A 191 -14.95 -22.69 -18.14
N ALA A 192 -14.99 -23.59 -17.15
CA ALA A 192 -15.83 -24.78 -17.18
C ALA A 192 -17.34 -24.45 -17.17
N ARG A 193 -17.74 -23.38 -16.47
CA ARG A 193 -19.14 -22.88 -16.47
C ARG A 193 -19.50 -22.18 -17.78
N GLY A 194 -18.57 -21.40 -18.36
CA GLY A 194 -18.76 -20.75 -19.66
C GLY A 194 -18.91 -21.72 -20.83
N THR A 195 -18.41 -22.95 -20.69
CA THR A 195 -18.52 -24.02 -21.70
C THR A 195 -19.75 -24.93 -21.51
N GLY A 196 -20.54 -24.75 -20.45
CA GLY A 196 -21.54 -25.71 -19.98
C GLY A 196 -23.02 -25.47 -20.37
N PHE A 197 -23.37 -24.42 -21.11
CA PHE A 197 -24.75 -24.22 -21.60
C PHE A 197 -24.76 -24.01 -23.11
N GLY A 198 -25.38 -24.95 -23.82
CA GLY A 198 -25.43 -24.96 -25.28
C GLY A 198 -26.07 -23.69 -25.84
N LEU A 199 -25.25 -22.88 -26.52
CA LEU A 199 -25.49 -22.13 -27.76
C LEU A 199 -24.35 -21.10 -27.90
N GLY A 200 -23.40 -21.39 -28.79
CA GLY A 200 -22.35 -20.46 -29.20
C GLY A 200 -21.13 -20.46 -28.28
N PHE A 201 -20.06 -21.11 -28.74
CA PHE A 201 -18.71 -20.81 -28.28
C PHE A 201 -18.41 -19.38 -28.77
N ASP A 202 -18.59 -18.37 -27.94
CA ASP A 202 -18.06 -17.04 -28.22
C ASP A 202 -16.58 -17.06 -27.81
N PRO A 203 -15.62 -17.03 -28.75
CA PRO A 203 -14.20 -17.06 -28.45
C PRO A 203 -13.72 -15.78 -27.73
N HIS A 204 -14.63 -14.83 -27.47
CA HIS A 204 -14.37 -13.51 -26.93
C HIS A 204 -15.05 -13.23 -25.58
N ASP A 205 -15.07 -14.18 -24.65
CA ASP A 205 -15.33 -13.81 -23.25
C ASP A 205 -14.12 -13.04 -22.67
N ARG A 206 -14.03 -11.76 -23.04
CA ARG A 206 -12.95 -10.82 -22.67
C ARG A 206 -12.68 -10.82 -21.17
N LYS A 207 -13.70 -11.08 -20.35
CA LYS A 207 -13.57 -11.13 -18.88
C LYS A 207 -12.71 -12.31 -18.43
N THR A 208 -12.83 -13.46 -19.09
CA THR A 208 -12.08 -14.66 -18.75
C THR A 208 -10.62 -14.54 -19.20
N GLU A 209 -10.39 -13.95 -20.37
CA GLU A 209 -9.04 -13.62 -20.88
C GLU A 209 -8.33 -12.55 -20.03
N GLU A 210 -9.06 -11.53 -19.57
CA GLU A 210 -8.57 -10.54 -18.61
C GLU A 210 -8.24 -11.15 -17.25
N LYS A 211 -9.05 -12.09 -16.73
CA LYS A 211 -8.74 -12.78 -15.47
C LYS A 211 -7.49 -13.65 -15.62
N PHE A 212 -7.40 -14.45 -16.68
CA PHE A 212 -6.23 -15.31 -16.92
C PHE A 212 -4.94 -14.49 -17.08
N SER A 213 -5.00 -13.36 -17.80
CA SER A 213 -3.86 -12.46 -17.97
C SER A 213 -3.44 -11.76 -16.69
N LYS A 214 -4.37 -11.46 -15.76
CA LYS A 214 -4.05 -10.97 -14.40
C LYS A 214 -3.34 -12.05 -13.59
N VAL A 215 -3.89 -13.25 -13.54
CA VAL A 215 -3.28 -14.39 -12.83
C VAL A 215 -1.88 -14.71 -13.37
N ALA A 216 -1.66 -14.60 -14.68
CA ALA A 216 -0.35 -14.80 -15.29
C ALA A 216 0.70 -13.73 -14.91
N ARG A 217 0.27 -12.57 -14.39
CA ARG A 217 1.13 -11.48 -13.91
C ARG A 217 1.39 -11.55 -12.40
N ASP A 218 0.65 -12.36 -11.65
CA ASP A 218 0.89 -12.62 -10.23
C ASP A 218 2.09 -13.58 -10.13
N ARG A 219 3.30 -13.01 -9.98
CA ARG A 219 4.58 -13.71 -9.84
C ARG A 219 5.28 -13.33 -8.56
#